data_AF-A0A817K7X1-F1
#
_entry.id   AF-A0A817K7X1-F1
#
_cell.length_a   1.000
_cell.length_b   1.000
_cell.length_c   1.000
_cell.angle_alpha   90.00
_cell.angle_beta   90.00
_cell.angle_gamma   90.00
#
_symmetry.space_group_name_H-M   'P 1'
#
loop_
_entity.id
_entity.type
_entity.pdbx_description
1 polymer ?
#
loop_
_entity_poly.entity_id
_entity_poly.type
_entity_poly.pdbx_seq_one_letter_code
_entity_poly.pdbx_strand_id
1 'polypeptide(L)'
;MLWYTPNHGSRIKFNDYMVSTYVDCASSRYPIDLWNVNNALVNNIPRTNNHVEGYNIRLGSLFPVHPHIFRFNELLRDEHLFQHHHAEQSRSYLPRHQKLSEDINTKLIGLLDKHSNGELTNLGLALHCGKTVKTKLVKK
;
A
#
# COMPACT_ATOMS: atom_id res chain seq x y z
N MET A 1 2.66 34.18 15.36
CA MET A 1 2.75 32.83 14.79
C MET A 1 2.95 31.85 15.96
N LEU A 2 1.88 31.22 16.44
CA LEU A 2 1.91 30.32 17.60
C LEU A 2 2.27 28.91 17.12
N TRP A 3 3.37 28.36 17.63
CA TRP A 3 3.73 26.97 17.39
C TRP A 3 2.73 26.08 18.12
N TYR A 4 1.90 25.36 17.36
CA TYR A 4 1.01 24.34 17.92
C TYR A 4 1.86 23.21 18.50
N THR A 5 1.97 23.15 19.83
CA THR A 5 2.48 21.98 20.56
C THR A 5 1.27 21.14 20.98
N PRO A 6 1.05 19.95 20.38
CA PRO A 6 -0.08 19.10 20.75
C PRO A 6 0.04 18.71 22.22
N ASN A 7 -1.05 18.90 22.95
CA ASN A 7 -1.16 18.60 24.38
C ASN A 7 -0.83 17.12 24.66
N HIS A 8 -0.10 16.83 25.73
CA HIS A 8 0.55 15.51 25.93
C HIS A 8 -0.42 14.31 25.86
N GLY A 9 -1.68 14.51 26.24
CA GLY A 9 -2.75 13.50 26.18
C GLY A 9 -3.24 13.16 24.77
N SER A 10 -3.11 14.05 23.78
CA SER A 10 -3.50 13.74 22.39
C SER A 10 -2.50 12.78 21.74
N ARG A 11 -1.23 12.81 22.15
CA ARG A 11 -0.19 11.86 21.70
C ARG A 11 -0.43 10.46 22.25
N ILE A 12 -0.86 10.35 23.51
CA ILE A 12 -1.19 9.07 24.14
C ILE A 12 -2.39 8.44 23.42
N LYS A 13 -3.48 9.20 23.24
CA LYS A 13 -4.66 8.73 22.50
C LYS A 13 -4.33 8.30 21.06
N PHE A 14 -3.45 9.03 20.38
CA PHE A 14 -2.98 8.65 19.05
C PHE A 14 -2.18 7.35 19.09
N ASN A 15 -1.24 7.18 20.03
CA ASN A 15 -0.48 5.95 20.17
C ASN A 15 -1.39 4.76 20.51
N ASP A 16 -2.34 4.93 21.42
CA ASP A 16 -3.31 3.89 21.78
C ASP A 16 -4.17 3.49 20.57
N TYR A 17 -4.61 4.48 19.78
CA TYR A 17 -5.28 4.22 18.51
C TYR A 17 -4.38 3.44 17.55
N MET A 18 -3.14 3.87 17.34
CA MET A 18 -2.21 3.20 16.41
C MET A 18 -1.92 1.77 16.85
N VAL A 19 -1.70 1.54 18.13
CA VAL A 19 -1.41 0.21 18.68
C VAL A 19 -2.63 -0.69 18.52
N SER A 20 -3.80 -0.25 19.00
CA SER A 20 -5.07 -1.00 18.90
C SER A 20 -5.57 -1.20 17.47
N THR A 21 -5.07 -0.42 16.52
CA THR A 21 -5.52 -0.49 15.12
C THR A 21 -4.59 -1.34 14.27
N TYR A 22 -3.26 -1.25 14.47
CA TYR A 22 -2.27 -1.81 13.54
C TYR A 22 -1.22 -2.74 14.15
N VAL A 23 -0.94 -2.63 15.46
CA VAL A 23 0.24 -3.28 16.07
C VAL A 23 -0.14 -4.44 16.96
N ASP A 24 -1.22 -4.32 17.73
CA ASP A 24 -1.64 -5.36 18.66
C ASP A 24 -2.18 -6.59 17.90
N CYS A 25 -1.32 -7.58 17.68
CA CYS A 25 -1.63 -8.76 16.86
C CYS A 25 -2.90 -9.51 17.33
N ALA A 26 -3.26 -9.44 18.61
CA ALA A 26 -4.44 -10.12 19.15
C ALA A 26 -5.75 -9.33 19.02
N SER A 27 -5.69 -8.00 18.97
CA SER A 27 -6.90 -7.13 18.98
C SER A 27 -6.95 -6.08 17.87
N SER A 28 -5.93 -6.05 17.01
CA SER A 28 -5.81 -5.07 15.93
C SER A 28 -6.93 -5.21 14.93
N ARG A 29 -7.55 -4.08 14.59
CA ARG A 29 -8.54 -4.02 13.51
C ARG A 29 -7.93 -4.37 12.16
N TYR A 30 -6.65 -4.04 11.99
CA TYR A 30 -5.86 -4.28 10.78
C TYR A 30 -4.52 -4.93 11.17
N PRO A 31 -4.50 -6.26 11.39
CA PRO A 31 -3.29 -6.98 11.76
C PRO A 31 -2.18 -6.83 10.72
N ILE A 32 -0.94 -7.04 11.18
CA ILE A 32 0.26 -6.91 10.34
C ILE A 32 0.19 -7.73 9.06
N ASP A 33 -0.44 -8.90 9.10
CA ASP A 33 -0.59 -9.76 7.93
C ASP A 33 -1.42 -9.14 6.80
N LEU A 34 -2.29 -8.17 7.10
CA LEU A 34 -3.10 -7.47 6.09
C LEU A 34 -2.33 -6.36 5.37
N TRP A 35 -1.43 -5.66 6.06
CA TRP A 35 -0.70 -4.52 5.49
C TRP A 35 0.78 -4.81 5.21
N ASN A 36 1.30 -5.93 5.71
CA ASN A 36 2.62 -6.41 5.36
C ASN A 36 2.60 -7.02 3.96
N VAL A 37 3.29 -6.36 3.04
CA VAL A 37 3.43 -6.82 1.64
C VAL A 37 4.39 -8.00 1.47
N ASN A 38 4.93 -8.58 2.55
CA ASN A 38 5.86 -9.71 2.49
C ASN A 38 5.23 -10.92 1.77
N ASN A 39 4.03 -11.33 2.17
CA ASN A 39 3.34 -12.45 1.51
C ASN A 39 3.01 -12.12 0.05
N ALA A 40 2.67 -10.87 -0.25
CA ALA A 40 2.42 -10.45 -1.62
C ALA A 40 3.70 -10.46 -2.47
N LEU A 41 4.83 -10.05 -1.89
CA LEU A 41 6.14 -10.10 -2.52
C LEU A 41 6.58 -11.53 -2.83
N VAL A 42 6.52 -12.43 -1.83
CA VAL A 42 6.99 -13.82 -1.96
C VAL A 42 6.13 -14.60 -2.95
N ASN A 43 4.81 -14.42 -2.91
CA ASN A 43 3.87 -15.14 -3.77
C ASN A 43 3.60 -14.43 -5.11
N ASN A 44 4.35 -13.37 -5.43
CA ASN A 44 4.16 -12.53 -6.62
C ASN A 44 2.70 -12.04 -6.80
N ILE A 45 2.04 -11.72 -5.69
CA ILE A 45 0.69 -11.15 -5.66
C ILE A 45 0.82 -9.62 -5.83
N PRO A 46 -0.07 -8.97 -6.59
CA PRO A 46 -0.09 -7.51 -6.72
C PRO A 46 -0.16 -6.81 -5.35
N ARG A 47 0.75 -5.85 -5.11
CA ARG A 47 0.88 -5.16 -3.81
C ARG A 47 -0.16 -4.09 -3.53
N THR A 48 -0.92 -3.65 -4.54
CA THR A 48 -1.76 -2.46 -4.45
C THR A 48 -3.11 -2.63 -5.11
N ASN A 49 -4.04 -1.81 -4.62
CA ASN A 49 -5.33 -1.48 -5.22
C ASN A 49 -5.19 -0.59 -6.46
N ASN A 50 -4.07 -0.61 -7.22
CA ASN A 50 -3.85 0.27 -8.38
C ASN A 50 -5.02 0.23 -9.37
N HIS A 51 -5.70 -0.91 -9.46
CA HIS A 51 -6.92 -1.06 -10.24
C HIS A 51 -8.08 -0.23 -9.70
N VAL A 52 -8.28 -0.18 -8.38
CA VAL A 52 -9.28 0.68 -7.71
C VAL A 52 -8.93 2.16 -7.85
N GLU A 53 -7.65 2.53 -7.72
CA GLU A 53 -7.20 3.91 -7.96
C GLU A 53 -7.44 4.33 -9.41
N GLY A 54 -7.07 3.47 -10.38
CA GLY A 54 -7.34 3.67 -11.79
C GLY A 54 -8.84 3.74 -12.11
N TYR A 55 -9.64 2.88 -11.49
CA TYR A 55 -11.10 2.91 -11.57
C TYR A 55 -11.65 4.24 -11.08
N ASN A 56 -11.25 4.69 -9.88
CA ASN A 56 -11.74 5.95 -9.32
C ASN A 56 -11.32 7.17 -10.15
N ILE A 57 -10.09 7.19 -10.69
CA ILE A 57 -9.61 8.27 -11.57
C ILE A 57 -10.43 8.31 -12.86
N ARG A 58 -10.61 7.17 -13.52
CA ARG A 58 -11.39 7.08 -14.77
C ARG A 58 -12.86 7.42 -14.54
N LEU A 59 -13.45 6.88 -13.48
CA LEU A 59 -14.83 7.16 -13.14
C LEU A 59 -15.03 8.66 -12.83
N GLY A 60 -14.09 9.26 -12.09
CA GLY A 60 -14.08 10.69 -11.82
C GLY A 60 -13.94 11.57 -13.07
N SER A 61 -13.26 11.10 -14.12
CA SER A 61 -13.16 11.84 -15.39
C SER A 61 -14.41 11.72 -16.27
N LEU A 62 -15.24 10.69 -16.06
CA LEU A 62 -16.48 10.47 -16.81
C LEU A 62 -17.67 11.21 -16.20
N PHE A 63 -17.66 11.48 -14.90
CA PHE A 63 -18.76 12.18 -14.23
C PHE A 63 -18.69 13.69 -14.46
N PRO A 64 -19.76 14.30 -15.01
CA PRO A 64 -19.88 15.76 -15.00
C PRO A 64 -20.10 16.27 -13.57
N VAL A 65 -19.84 17.55 -13.33
CA VAL A 65 -20.13 18.21 -12.05
C VAL A 65 -21.65 18.26 -11.87
N HIS A 66 -22.20 17.27 -11.15
CA HIS A 66 -23.63 17.01 -10.89
C HIS A 66 -24.43 16.39 -12.07
N PRO A 67 -24.27 15.08 -12.36
CA PRO A 67 -25.11 14.40 -13.34
C PRO A 67 -26.55 14.26 -12.85
N HIS A 68 -27.51 14.31 -13.77
CA HIS A 68 -28.87 13.84 -13.52
C HIS A 68 -28.87 12.33 -13.19
N ILE A 69 -29.79 11.85 -12.34
CA ILE A 69 -29.80 10.45 -11.86
C ILE A 69 -29.82 9.40 -12.98
N PHE A 70 -30.53 9.67 -14.08
CA PHE A 70 -30.52 8.77 -15.25
C PHE A 70 -29.16 8.73 -15.93
N ARG A 71 -28.50 9.89 -16.09
CA ARG A 71 -27.15 9.96 -16.66
C ARG A 71 -26.12 9.30 -15.76
N PHE A 72 -26.28 9.45 -14.45
CA PHE A 72 -25.46 8.76 -13.46
C PHE A 72 -25.57 7.23 -13.60
N ASN A 73 -26.80 6.71 -13.73
CA ASN A 73 -27.03 5.27 -13.89
C ASN A 73 -26.48 4.72 -15.23
N GLU A 74 -26.58 5.49 -16.31
CA GLU A 74 -25.96 5.13 -17.60
C GLU A 74 -24.44 5.01 -17.46
N LEU A 75 -23.79 6.03 -16.88
CA LEU A 75 -22.34 6.05 -16.70
C LEU A 75 -21.86 4.88 -15.82
N LEU A 76 -22.59 4.53 -14.76
CA LEU A 76 -22.27 3.37 -13.94
C LEU A 76 -22.39 2.05 -14.71
N ARG A 77 -23.42 1.91 -15.55
CA ARG A 77 -23.60 0.71 -16.37
C ARG A 77 -22.46 0.58 -17.41
N ASP A 78 -22.13 1.66 -18.08
CA ASP A 78 -21.06 1.70 -19.08
C ASP A 78 -19.70 1.42 -18.45
N GLU A 79 -19.45 1.98 -17.26
CA GLU A 79 -18.25 1.68 -16.47
C GLU A 79 -18.17 0.20 -16.11
N HIS A 80 -19.28 -0.37 -15.61
CA HIS A 80 -19.33 -1.77 -15.24
C HIS A 80 -19.03 -2.70 -16.43
N LEU A 81 -19.63 -2.43 -17.58
CA LEU A 81 -19.37 -3.18 -18.81
C LEU A 81 -17.91 -3.05 -19.26
N PHE A 82 -17.35 -1.85 -19.19
CA PHE A 82 -15.94 -1.62 -19.50
C PHE A 82 -15.03 -2.42 -18.57
N GLN A 83 -15.26 -2.38 -17.25
CA GLN A 83 -14.43 -3.10 -16.29
C GLN A 83 -14.55 -4.62 -16.46
N HIS A 84 -15.74 -5.13 -16.78
CA HIS A 84 -15.93 -6.53 -17.11
C HIS A 84 -15.10 -6.95 -18.33
N HIS A 85 -15.20 -6.20 -19.42
CA HIS A 85 -14.45 -6.48 -20.64
C HIS A 85 -12.94 -6.34 -20.43
N HIS A 86 -12.50 -5.32 -19.67
CA HIS A 86 -11.10 -5.13 -19.32
C HIS A 86 -10.57 -6.31 -18.47
N ALA A 87 -11.37 -6.81 -17.52
CA ALA A 87 -11.02 -7.98 -16.73
C ALA A 87 -10.92 -9.24 -17.61
N GLU A 88 -11.85 -9.45 -18.54
CA GLU A 88 -11.81 -10.56 -19.51
C GLU A 88 -10.58 -10.48 -20.43
N GLN A 89 -10.27 -9.30 -20.97
CA GLN A 89 -9.07 -9.07 -21.77
C GLN A 89 -7.79 -9.33 -20.99
N SER A 90 -7.75 -8.95 -19.71
CA SER A 90 -6.58 -9.21 -18.86
C SER A 90 -6.36 -10.71 -18.55
N ARG A 91 -7.36 -11.56 -18.77
CA ARG A 91 -7.20 -13.03 -18.69
C ARG A 91 -6.55 -13.61 -19.94
N SER A 92 -6.78 -13.02 -21.11
CA SER A 92 -6.22 -13.48 -22.39
C SER A 92 -4.88 -12.84 -22.74
N TYR A 93 -4.67 -11.60 -22.32
CA TYR A 93 -3.40 -10.88 -22.46
C TYR A 93 -2.84 -10.58 -21.08
N LEU A 94 -1.73 -11.23 -20.72
CA LEU A 94 -0.92 -10.80 -19.59
C LEU A 94 -0.35 -9.41 -19.95
N PRO A 95 -0.69 -8.34 -19.22
CA PRO A 95 -0.09 -7.05 -19.48
C PRO A 95 1.42 -7.20 -19.38
N ARG A 96 2.17 -6.53 -20.27
CA ARG A 96 3.62 -6.40 -20.13
C ARG A 96 3.87 -5.80 -18.75
N HIS A 97 4.27 -6.66 -17.82
CA HIS A 97 4.56 -6.25 -16.47
C HIS A 97 5.63 -5.14 -16.55
N GLN A 98 5.39 -4.02 -15.86
CA GLN A 98 6.31 -2.89 -15.95
C GLN A 98 7.64 -3.34 -15.32
N LYS A 99 8.68 -3.50 -16.15
CA LYS A 99 10.04 -3.97 -15.75
C LYS A 99 10.52 -3.35 -14.44
N LEU A 100 10.22 -2.07 -14.22
CA LEU A 100 10.56 -1.35 -12.99
C LEU A 100 10.00 -1.99 -11.71
N SER A 101 8.75 -2.46 -11.74
CA SER A 101 8.13 -3.15 -10.60
C SER A 101 8.81 -4.50 -10.34
N GLU A 102 9.13 -5.25 -11.39
CA GLU A 102 9.85 -6.53 -11.29
C GLU A 102 11.26 -6.34 -10.72
N ASP A 103 11.96 -5.30 -11.16
CA ASP A 103 13.29 -4.94 -10.65
C ASP A 103 13.24 -4.63 -9.15
N ILE A 104 12.22 -3.90 -8.70
CA ILE A 104 11.99 -3.60 -7.28
C ILE A 104 11.66 -4.88 -6.50
N ASN A 105 10.80 -5.76 -7.02
CA ASN A 105 10.47 -7.03 -6.39
C ASN A 105 11.71 -7.91 -6.22
N THR A 106 12.49 -8.05 -7.28
CA THR A 106 13.73 -8.84 -7.29
C THR A 106 14.72 -8.30 -6.26
N LYS A 107 14.86 -6.97 -6.18
CA LYS A 107 15.72 -6.32 -5.18
C LYS A 107 15.24 -6.58 -3.75
N LEU A 108 13.93 -6.52 -3.50
CA LEU A 108 13.36 -6.76 -2.16
C LEU A 108 13.48 -8.22 -1.74
N ILE A 109 13.26 -9.18 -2.65
CA ILE A 109 13.48 -10.61 -2.40
C ILE A 109 14.95 -10.84 -2.02
N GLY A 110 15.89 -10.32 -2.82
CA GLY A 110 17.31 -10.46 -2.53
C GLY A 110 17.75 -9.84 -1.19
N LEU A 111 17.08 -8.79 -0.71
CA LEU A 111 17.34 -8.23 0.62
C LEU A 111 16.76 -9.09 1.74
N LEU A 112 15.59 -9.68 1.54
CA LEU A 112 14.97 -10.61 2.49
C LEU A 112 15.76 -11.90 2.62
N ASP A 113 16.26 -12.45 1.52
CA ASP A 113 17.08 -13.66 1.55
C ASP A 113 18.38 -13.42 2.34
N LYS A 114 19.06 -12.29 2.09
CA LYS A 114 20.26 -11.88 2.84
C LYS A 114 19.99 -11.68 4.33
N HIS A 115 18.83 -11.13 4.67
CA HIS A 115 18.42 -10.95 6.06
C HIS A 115 18.10 -12.29 6.73
N SER A 116 17.37 -13.17 6.05
CA SER A 116 16.99 -14.50 6.53
C SER A 116 18.22 -15.40 6.73
N ASN A 117 19.23 -15.27 5.87
CA ASN A 117 20.51 -15.96 5.98
C ASN A 117 21.46 -15.35 7.05
N GLY A 118 21.05 -14.26 7.70
CA GLY A 118 21.84 -13.59 8.73
C GLY A 118 23.00 -12.72 8.21
N GLU A 119 23.16 -12.59 6.90
CA GLU A 119 24.19 -11.75 6.27
C GLU A 119 23.90 -10.25 6.46
N LEU A 120 22.63 -9.90 6.66
CA LEU A 120 22.18 -8.52 6.85
C LEU A 120 21.54 -8.34 8.22
N THR A 121 22.12 -7.46 9.04
CA THR A 121 21.52 -7.08 10.32
C THR A 121 20.23 -6.28 10.12
N ASN A 122 19.34 -6.29 11.11
CA ASN A 122 18.11 -5.47 11.11
C ASN A 122 18.38 -3.98 10.79
N LEU A 123 19.50 -3.47 11.27
CA LEU A 123 19.93 -2.09 11.04
C LEU A 123 20.37 -1.88 9.58
N GLY A 124 21.14 -2.82 9.02
CA GLY A 124 21.55 -2.80 7.61
C GLY A 124 20.34 -2.86 6.67
N LEU A 125 19.36 -3.72 6.97
CA LEU A 125 18.11 -3.81 6.22
C LEU A 125 17.35 -2.48 6.24
N ALA A 126 17.19 -1.88 7.42
CA ALA A 126 16.50 -0.60 7.57
C ALA A 126 17.16 0.52 6.75
N LEU A 127 18.50 0.58 6.72
CA LEU A 127 19.26 1.54 5.93
C LEU A 127 19.07 1.31 4.42
N HIS A 128 19.10 0.06 3.94
CA HIS A 128 18.85 -0.26 2.53
C HIS A 128 17.43 0.09 2.08
N CYS A 129 16.46 0.05 2.99
CA CYS A 129 15.08 0.50 2.76
C CYS A 129 14.90 2.03 2.89
N GLY A 130 15.97 2.80 3.05
CA GLY A 130 15.92 4.26 3.10
C GLY A 130 15.46 4.84 4.44
N LYS A 131 15.39 4.04 5.52
CA LYS A 131 15.13 4.58 6.86
C LYS A 131 16.35 5.32 7.36
N THR A 132 16.16 6.57 7.74
CA THR A 132 17.18 7.36 8.43
C THR A 132 17.29 6.88 9.88
N VAL A 133 18.37 6.17 10.20
CA VAL A 133 18.68 5.80 11.58
C VAL A 133 19.16 7.06 12.30
N LYS A 134 18.39 7.52 13.30
CA LYS A 134 18.86 8.57 14.20
C LYS A 134 20.03 8.00 15.00
N THR A 135 21.22 8.55 14.79
CA THR A 135 22.50 8.17 15.43
C THR A 135 22.45 8.14 16.96
N LYS A 136 21.46 8.77 17.60
CA LYS A 136 21.26 8.77 19.06
C LYS A 136 20.88 7.42 19.68
N LEU A 137 20.53 6.40 18.88
CA LEU A 137 20.18 5.05 19.39
C LEU A 137 21.37 4.07 19.40
N VAL A 138 22.53 4.45 18.87
CA VAL A 138 23.76 3.69 19.02
C VAL A 138 24.43 4.14 20.32
N LYS A 139 24.04 3.53 21.45
CA LYS A 139 24.84 3.68 22.67
C LYS A 139 26.18 2.99 22.43
N LYS A 140 27.27 3.73 22.66
CA LYS A 140 28.62 3.18 22.82
C LYS A 140 28.67 2.20 23.98
#